data_AF-A0A7C7FQW5-F1
#
_entry.id   AF-A0A7C7FQW5-F1
#
_cell.length_a   1.000
_cell.length_b   1.000
_cell.length_c   1.000
_cell.angle_alpha   90.00
_cell.angle_beta   90.00
_cell.angle_gamma   90.00
#
_symmetry.space_group_name_H-M   'P 1'
#
loop_
_entity.id
_entity.type
_entity.pdbx_description
1 polymer ?
#
loop_
_entity_poly.entity_id
_entity_poly.type
_entity_poly.pdbx_seq_one_letter_code
_entity_poly.pdbx_strand_id
1 'polypeptide(L)'
;MMANFGKGEINSTKNINTPAFIIDEKILRHDTEHLRKIADEASCRLLYSLKACSLYPVLDVLSEYVDGFGWSSLYELKLVDQIAKLRQSIHLVSPLISEDTILPFGDSLGYVTMNS
;
A
#
# COMPACT_ATOMS: atom_id res chain seq x y z
N MET A 1 -15.21 2.43 -13.91
CA MET A 1 -15.42 1.14 -14.61
C MET A 1 -14.05 0.49 -14.74
N MET A 2 -13.74 -0.50 -13.91
CA MET A 2 -12.45 -1.21 -13.96
C MET A 2 -12.61 -2.41 -14.88
N ALA A 3 -11.79 -2.48 -15.91
CA ALA A 3 -11.69 -3.68 -16.71
C ALA A 3 -10.78 -4.67 -15.97
N ASN A 4 -11.37 -5.75 -15.45
CA ASN A 4 -10.63 -6.92 -15.00
C ASN A 4 -10.02 -7.59 -16.24
N PHE A 5 -8.80 -7.20 -16.59
CA PHE A 5 -8.00 -7.94 -17.55
C PHE A 5 -7.32 -9.07 -16.78
N GLY A 6 -7.91 -10.26 -16.88
CA GLY A 6 -7.36 -11.46 -16.27
C GLY A 6 -5.91 -11.70 -16.71
N LYS A 7 -5.13 -12.33 -15.83
CA LYS A 7 -3.79 -12.92 -16.04
C LYS A 7 -3.44 -13.11 -17.53
N GLY A 8 -2.90 -12.08 -18.17
CA GLY A 8 -2.68 -12.10 -19.61
C GLY A 8 -2.02 -10.82 -20.09
N GLU A 9 -0.96 -10.98 -20.86
CA GLU A 9 -0.23 -9.89 -21.50
C GLU A 9 -1.18 -8.93 -22.22
N ILE A 10 -0.90 -7.62 -22.09
CA ILE A 10 -1.68 -6.56 -22.72
C ILE A 10 -1.39 -6.58 -24.23
N ASN A 11 -2.06 -7.47 -24.96
CA ASN A 11 -1.83 -7.64 -26.39
C ASN A 11 -2.50 -6.54 -27.24
N SER A 12 -3.36 -5.69 -26.65
CA SER A 12 -3.92 -4.51 -27.33
C SER A 12 -4.58 -3.54 -26.34
N THR A 13 -4.15 -2.27 -26.37
CA THR A 13 -4.78 -1.16 -25.60
C THR A 13 -5.90 -0.46 -26.37
N LYS A 14 -6.21 -0.89 -27.61
CA LYS A 14 -7.12 -0.19 -28.54
C LYS A 14 -8.57 -0.04 -28.04
N ASN A 15 -9.01 -0.88 -27.10
CA ASN A 15 -10.37 -0.87 -26.56
C ASN A 15 -10.48 -0.22 -25.17
N ILE A 16 -9.42 0.42 -24.68
CA ILE A 16 -9.43 1.13 -23.41
C ILE A 16 -9.91 2.56 -23.65
N ASN A 17 -10.96 2.98 -22.94
CA ASN A 17 -11.40 4.37 -22.97
C ASN A 17 -10.35 5.26 -22.28
N THR A 18 -9.71 6.12 -23.06
CA THR A 18 -8.66 7.03 -22.58
C THR A 18 -9.24 8.38 -22.11
N PRO A 19 -8.61 9.04 -21.11
CA PRO A 19 -7.37 8.63 -20.45
C PRO A 19 -7.58 7.54 -19.39
N ALA A 20 -6.64 6.60 -19.30
CA ALA A 20 -6.65 5.54 -18.32
C ALA A 20 -5.23 5.24 -17.83
N PHE A 21 -5.09 4.96 -16.53
CA PHE A 21 -3.88 4.38 -15.97
C PHE A 21 -3.90 2.86 -16.18
N ILE A 22 -2.80 2.32 -16.69
CA ILE A 22 -2.60 0.88 -16.87
C ILE A 22 -1.50 0.45 -15.92
N ILE A 23 -1.79 -0.55 -15.10
CA ILE A 23 -0.84 -1.12 -14.14
C ILE A 23 -0.42 -2.49 -14.67
N ASP A 24 0.89 -2.69 -14.83
CA ASP A 24 1.44 -4.00 -15.10
C ASP A 24 1.77 -4.69 -13.78
N GLU A 25 0.95 -5.67 -13.40
CA GLU A 25 1.13 -6.43 -12.18
C GLU A 25 2.44 -7.24 -12.18
N LYS A 26 2.93 -7.69 -13.34
CA LYS A 26 4.19 -8.46 -13.41
C LYS A 26 5.38 -7.59 -13.00
N ILE A 27 5.41 -6.34 -13.49
CA ILE A 27 6.45 -5.37 -13.12
C ILE A 27 6.33 -5.05 -11.63
N LEU A 28 5.12 -4.77 -11.15
CA LEU A 28 4.88 -4.46 -9.74
C LEU A 28 5.38 -5.59 -8.82
N ARG A 29 5.06 -6.85 -9.12
CA ARG A 29 5.50 -8.01 -8.34
C ARG A 29 7.01 -8.17 -8.39
N HIS A 30 7.60 -8.11 -9.58
CA HIS A 30 9.04 -8.25 -9.77
C HIS A 30 9.83 -7.21 -8.96
N ASP A 31 9.46 -5.94 -9.06
CA ASP A 31 10.13 -4.86 -8.35
C ASP A 31 9.97 -5.00 -6.83
N THR A 32 8.78 -5.39 -6.38
CA THR A 32 8.52 -5.53 -4.94
C THR A 32 9.22 -6.76 -4.34
N GLU A 33 9.36 -7.85 -5.10
CA GLU A 33 10.16 -9.02 -4.71
C GLU A 33 11.64 -8.67 -4.53
N HIS A 34 12.20 -7.83 -5.41
CA HIS A 34 13.54 -7.31 -5.24
C HIS A 34 13.69 -6.43 -4.00
N LEU A 35 12.74 -5.52 -3.75
CA LEU A 35 12.75 -4.69 -2.54
C LEU A 35 12.64 -5.52 -1.26
N ARG A 36 11.79 -6.56 -1.26
CA ARG A 36 11.68 -7.51 -0.15
C ARG A 36 13.03 -8.19 0.10
N LYS A 37 13.67 -8.72 -0.93
CA LYS A 37 14.99 -9.36 -0.80
C LYS A 37 16.03 -8.41 -0.18
N ILE A 38 16.07 -7.15 -0.62
CA ILE A 38 16.97 -6.13 -0.07
C ILE A 38 16.66 -5.88 1.42
N ALA A 39 15.39 -5.78 1.79
CA ALA A 39 14.98 -5.56 3.18
C ALA A 39 15.39 -6.73 4.08
N ASP A 40 15.20 -7.96 3.59
CA ASP A 40 15.58 -9.19 4.32
C ASP A 40 17.10 -9.27 4.50
N GLU A 41 17.89 -8.99 3.45
CA GLU A 41 19.36 -8.94 3.52
C GLU A 41 19.87 -7.83 4.47
N ALA A 42 19.20 -6.68 4.48
CA ALA A 42 19.51 -5.57 5.37
C ALA A 42 18.95 -5.75 6.79
N SER A 43 18.18 -6.82 7.04
CA SER A 43 17.48 -7.06 8.31
C SER A 43 16.60 -5.88 8.75
N CYS A 44 15.92 -5.23 7.80
CA CYS A 44 15.02 -4.11 8.06
C CYS A 44 13.58 -4.45 7.66
N ARG A 45 12.62 -3.65 8.15
CA ARG A 45 11.21 -3.79 7.76
C ARG A 45 10.92 -2.96 6.52
N LEU A 46 10.27 -3.58 5.54
CA LEU A 46 9.79 -2.94 4.32
C LEU A 46 8.39 -2.37 4.55
N LEU A 47 8.25 -1.05 4.50
CA LEU A 47 6.96 -0.36 4.64
C LEU A 47 6.60 0.34 3.33
N TYR A 48 5.30 0.36 3.00
CA TYR A 48 4.80 1.10 1.84
C TYR A 48 3.98 2.33 2.26
N SER A 49 4.22 3.46 1.59
CA SER A 49 3.49 4.72 1.84
C SER A 49 2.33 4.88 0.87
N LEU A 50 1.11 5.06 1.40
CA LEU A 50 -0.09 5.20 0.57
C LEU A 50 -0.10 6.45 -0.32
N LYS A 51 0.73 7.46 0.02
CA LYS A 51 0.90 8.67 -0.79
C LYS A 51 1.46 8.40 -2.19
N ALA A 52 2.19 7.29 -2.38
CA ALA A 52 2.76 6.94 -3.68
C ALA A 52 1.68 6.45 -4.65
N CYS A 53 0.80 5.56 -4.19
CA CYS A 53 -0.37 5.06 -4.91
C CYS A 53 -1.27 4.31 -3.94
N SER A 54 -2.54 4.68 -3.87
CA SER A 54 -3.55 4.09 -2.98
C SER A 54 -4.62 3.30 -3.74
N LEU A 55 -4.31 2.82 -4.95
CA LEU A 55 -5.26 2.00 -5.71
C LEU A 55 -5.34 0.60 -5.09
N TYR A 56 -6.55 0.14 -4.79
CA TYR A 56 -6.76 -1.15 -4.12
C TYR A 56 -6.03 -2.34 -4.80
N PRO A 57 -6.06 -2.53 -6.13
CA PRO A 57 -5.33 -3.65 -6.75
C PRO A 57 -3.81 -3.58 -6.56
N VAL A 58 -3.24 -2.37 -6.48
CA VAL A 58 -1.81 -2.18 -6.21
C VAL A 58 -1.51 -2.55 -4.77
N LEU A 59 -2.31 -2.03 -3.83
CA LEU A 59 -2.15 -2.29 -2.41
C LEU A 59 -2.35 -3.78 -2.06
N ASP A 60 -3.29 -4.46 -2.70
CA ASP A 60 -3.55 -5.89 -2.52
C ASP A 60 -2.32 -6.73 -2.90
N VAL A 61 -1.72 -6.46 -4.06
CA VAL A 61 -0.47 -7.10 -4.50
C VAL A 61 0.67 -6.78 -3.53
N LEU A 62 0.86 -5.50 -3.19
CA LEU A 62 1.93 -5.08 -2.27
C LEU A 62 1.78 -5.69 -0.88
N SER A 63 0.55 -5.96 -0.42
CA SER A 63 0.27 -6.57 0.89
C SER A 63 0.89 -7.97 1.05
N GLU A 64 1.24 -8.65 -0.06
CA GLU A 64 1.94 -9.93 -0.02
C GLU A 64 3.44 -9.77 0.31
N TYR A 65 4.00 -8.59 0.08
CA TYR A 65 5.45 -8.38 0.11
C TYR A 65 5.91 -7.39 1.18
N VAL A 66 5.06 -6.55 1.76
CA VAL A 66 5.45 -5.52 2.74
C VAL A 66 5.12 -5.91 4.18
N ASP A 67 5.91 -5.43 5.14
CA ASP A 67 5.72 -5.67 6.59
C ASP A 67 4.67 -4.73 7.21
N GLY A 68 4.23 -3.74 6.44
CA GLY A 68 3.32 -2.73 6.93
C GLY A 68 3.11 -1.57 5.98
N PHE A 69 2.21 -0.69 6.39
CA PHE A 69 1.82 0.49 5.64
C PHE A 69 2.01 1.76 6.46
N GLY A 70 2.58 2.78 5.81
CA GLY A 70 2.63 4.15 6.29
C GLY A 70 1.41 4.92 5.79
N TRP A 71 0.70 5.56 6.72
CA TRP A 71 -0.48 6.37 6.44
C TRP A 71 -0.37 7.73 7.11
N SER A 72 -1.11 8.70 6.60
CA SER A 72 -1.07 10.10 7.02
C SER A 72 -2.45 10.74 7.17
N SER A 73 -3.53 10.02 6.86
CA SER A 73 -4.90 10.45 7.09
C SER A 73 -5.81 9.29 7.48
N LEU A 74 -6.91 9.58 8.18
CA LEU A 74 -7.93 8.59 8.54
C LEU A 74 -8.48 7.80 7.34
N TYR A 75 -8.52 8.40 6.15
CA TYR A 75 -9.02 7.73 4.94
C TYR A 75 -8.03 6.68 4.41
N GLU A 76 -6.74 7.01 4.42
CA GLU A 76 -5.67 6.05 4.08
C GLU A 76 -5.67 4.89 5.06
N LEU A 77 -5.87 5.16 6.35
CA LEU A 77 -5.96 4.11 7.36
C LEU A 77 -7.14 3.18 7.12
N LYS A 78 -8.35 3.72 6.88
CA LYS A 78 -9.53 2.90 6.56
C LYS A 78 -9.32 2.01 5.34
N LEU A 79 -8.56 2.49 4.36
CA LEU A 79 -8.21 1.69 3.19
C LEU A 79 -7.20 0.59 3.54
N VAL A 80 -6.17 0.90 4.34
CA VAL A 80 -5.21 -0.10 4.83
C VAL A 80 -5.89 -1.16 5.66
N ASP A 81 -6.83 -0.81 6.54
CA ASP A 81 -7.57 -1.75 7.39
C ASP A 81 -8.34 -2.81 6.58
N GLN A 82 -8.77 -2.47 5.36
CA GLN A 82 -9.43 -3.40 4.44
C GLN A 82 -8.48 -4.37 3.72
N ILE A 83 -7.17 -4.13 3.79
CA ILE A 83 -6.14 -4.81 2.98
C ILE A 83 -5.10 -5.49 3.88
N ALA A 84 -4.80 -4.88 5.03
CA ALA A 84 -3.76 -5.31 5.94
C ALA A 84 -4.08 -6.71 6.49
N LYS A 85 -3.10 -7.60 6.37
CA LYS A 85 -3.18 -8.96 6.92
C LYS A 85 -2.82 -8.91 8.40
N LEU A 86 -3.23 -9.93 9.17
CA LEU A 86 -3.06 -10.04 10.65
C LEU A 86 -1.63 -9.81 11.20
N ARG A 87 -0.60 -9.72 10.34
CA ARG A 87 0.80 -9.53 10.73
C ARG A 87 1.40 -8.19 10.26
N GLN A 88 0.64 -7.37 9.54
CA GLN A 88 1.15 -6.11 9.00
C GLN A 88 0.99 -4.99 10.02
N SER A 89 2.11 -4.34 10.32
CA SER A 89 2.13 -3.20 11.23
C SER A 89 1.66 -1.93 10.52
N ILE A 90 0.91 -1.09 11.22
CA ILE A 90 0.40 0.18 10.69
C ILE A 90 1.18 1.33 11.34
N HIS A 91 1.71 2.24 10.53
CA HIS A 91 2.60 3.34 10.96
C HIS A 91 1.98 4.69 10.62
N LEU A 92 1.64 5.48 11.64
CA LEU A 92 1.14 6.85 11.47
C LEU A 92 2.30 7.82 11.25
N VAL A 93 2.32 8.46 10.08
CA VAL A 93 3.30 9.48 9.69
C VAL A 93 2.55 10.74 9.25
N SER A 94 2.17 11.57 10.24
CA SER A 94 1.48 12.85 10.01
C SER A 94 2.10 13.95 10.88
N PRO A 95 2.31 15.17 10.34
CA PRO A 95 2.77 16.32 11.13
C PRO A 95 1.69 16.87 12.08
N LEU A 96 0.42 16.53 11.82
CA LEU A 96 -0.71 16.93 12.65
C LEU A 96 -1.43 15.65 13.08
N ILE A 97 -1.37 15.38 14.38
CA ILE A 97 -2.02 14.23 14.98
C ILE A 97 -3.03 14.76 16.00
N SER A 98 -4.30 14.43 15.80
CA SER A 98 -5.39 14.74 16.73
C SER A 98 -5.90 13.47 17.42
N GLU A 99 -6.59 13.62 18.54
CA GLU A 99 -7.28 12.51 19.21
C GLU A 99 -8.25 11.79 18.25
N ASP A 100 -9.00 12.55 17.45
CA ASP A 100 -9.91 12.00 16.43
C ASP A 100 -9.20 11.10 15.40
N THR A 101 -7.89 11.30 15.22
CA THR A 101 -7.07 10.50 14.29
C THR A 101 -6.55 9.22 14.93
N ILE A 102 -6.18 9.27 16.23
CA ILE A 102 -5.58 8.14 16.94
C ILE A 102 -6.66 7.21 17.53
N LEU A 103 -7.65 7.79 18.23
CA LEU A 103 -8.59 7.04 19.06
C LEU A 103 -9.32 5.91 18.33
N PRO A 104 -9.76 6.07 17.06
CA PRO A 104 -10.50 5.00 16.39
C PRO A 104 -9.66 3.74 16.11
N PHE A 105 -8.33 3.80 16.22
CA PHE A 105 -7.44 2.70 15.84
C PHE A 105 -6.24 2.53 16.77
N GLY A 106 -6.30 3.06 17.99
CA GLY A 106 -5.19 2.97 18.96
C GLY A 106 -4.70 1.54 19.19
N ASP A 107 -5.62 0.57 19.16
CA ASP A 107 -5.31 -0.86 19.37
C ASP A 107 -4.61 -1.52 18.17
N SER A 108 -4.78 -0.97 16.97
CA SER A 108 -4.18 -1.49 15.72
C SER A 108 -2.89 -0.77 15.33
N LEU A 109 -2.52 0.28 16.05
CA LEU A 109 -1.41 1.16 15.71
C LEU A 109 -0.09 0.61 16.27
N GLY A 110 0.84 0.27 15.37
CA GLY A 110 2.15 -0.23 15.79
C GLY A 110 3.13 0.90 16.13
N TYR A 111 3.10 1.99 15.37
CA TYR A 111 4.07 3.09 15.49
C TYR A 111 3.44 4.44 15.15
N VAL A 112 3.91 5.49 15.84
CA VAL A 112 3.55 6.88 15.60
C VAL A 112 4.82 7.71 15.47
N THR A 113 4.92 8.48 14.39
CA THR A 113 5.98 9.47 14.19
C THR A 113 5.51 10.82 14.68
N MET A 114 6.21 11.40 15.66
CA MET A 114 5.96 12.76 16.16
C MET A 114 7.07 13.71 15.69
N ASN A 115 6.71 14.95 15.37
CA ASN A 115 7.65 15.97 14.86
C ASN A 115 7.67 17.25 15.72
N SER A 116 6.99 17.27 16.86
CA SER A 116 6.95 18.36 17.85
C SER A 116 6.62 17.83 19.24
#